data_AF-A0A6N4W635-F1
#
_entry.id   AF-A0A6N4W635-F1
#
_cell.length_a   1.000
_cell.length_b   1.000
_cell.length_c   1.000
_cell.angle_alpha   90.00
_cell.angle_beta   90.00
_cell.angle_gamma   90.00
#
_symmetry.space_group_name_H-M   'P 1'
#
loop_
_entity.id
_entity.type
_entity.pdbx_description
1 polymer ?
#
loop_
_entity_poly.entity_id
_entity_poly.type
_entity_poly.pdbx_seq_one_letter_code
_entity_poly.pdbx_strand_id
1 'polypeptide(L)'
;MLAVPLVPMILDAALPQRQWNTAEAAHEEITAVTDEGKVVAVETPQGWEALDQGASAVLRNDGVTVLVEAFDRDQRDPEAVTDRLIRLHRIQGFTSALDGGHISSSDGKLGGDTCVVVTESATGTCAFLHDDDVIVSVIALGSPGQPAPPMSQIIDLISRGQQ
;
A
#
# COMPACT_ATOMS: atom_id res chain seq x y z
N MET A 1 12.81 42.52 24.43
CA MET A 1 13.28 41.88 23.19
C MET A 1 12.82 40.44 23.21
N LEU A 2 11.93 40.03 22.29
CA LEU A 2 11.46 38.65 22.14
C LEU A 2 12.50 37.87 21.32
N ALA A 3 13.05 36.79 21.89
CA ALA A 3 13.84 35.82 21.14
C ALA A 3 12.88 34.80 20.51
N VAL A 4 12.74 34.86 19.18
CA VAL A 4 12.08 33.80 18.41
C VAL A 4 13.14 32.71 18.19
N PRO A 5 12.96 31.47 18.69
CA PRO A 5 13.87 30.40 18.38
C PRO A 5 13.73 30.08 16.89
N LEU A 6 14.76 30.41 16.11
CA LEU A 6 14.94 29.96 14.73
C LEU A 6 15.09 28.44 14.77
N VAL A 7 14.03 27.72 14.40
CA VAL A 7 14.15 26.30 14.05
C VAL A 7 15.14 26.22 12.88
N PRO A 8 16.25 25.49 13.00
CA PRO A 8 17.25 25.43 11.94
C PRO A 8 16.64 24.72 10.72
N MET A 9 16.51 25.44 9.61
CA MET A 9 16.08 24.93 8.29
C MET A 9 17.05 23.90 7.66
N ILE A 10 17.99 23.36 8.45
CA ILE A 10 19.09 22.50 7.96
C ILE A 10 18.74 21.00 8.12
N LEU A 11 17.66 20.66 8.83
CA LEU A 11 17.25 19.25 9.00
C LEU A 11 16.50 18.67 7.80
N ASP A 12 15.96 19.51 6.91
CA ASP A 12 15.15 19.05 5.76
C ASP A 12 16.02 18.44 4.63
N ALA A 13 17.27 18.88 4.49
CA ALA A 13 18.21 18.39 3.47
C ALA A 13 18.89 17.06 3.83
N ALA A 14 18.71 16.56 5.05
CA ALA A 14 19.36 15.34 5.55
C ALA A 14 18.47 14.09 5.45
N LEU A 15 17.20 14.24 5.09
CA LEU A 15 16.35 13.10 4.81
C LEU A 15 16.59 12.66 3.38
N PRO A 16 17.02 11.40 3.14
CA PRO A 16 17.11 10.86 1.79
C PRO A 16 15.79 11.09 1.08
N GLN A 17 15.81 11.71 -0.10
CA GLN A 17 14.62 11.73 -0.94
C GLN A 17 14.25 10.29 -1.23
N ARG A 18 13.00 9.91 -0.95
CA ARG A 18 12.49 8.58 -1.30
C ARG A 18 12.64 8.42 -2.80
N GLN A 19 13.47 7.48 -3.21
CA GLN A 19 13.82 7.23 -4.60
C GLN A 19 13.10 5.98 -5.09
N TRP A 20 12.72 6.01 -6.36
CA TRP A 20 12.29 4.80 -7.07
C TRP A 20 13.50 3.90 -7.26
N ASN A 21 13.36 2.63 -6.91
CA ASN A 21 14.37 1.61 -7.16
C ASN A 21 13.79 0.58 -8.12
N THR A 22 14.48 0.30 -9.21
CA THR A 22 14.12 -0.80 -10.11
C THR A 22 14.63 -2.11 -9.52
N ALA A 23 13.76 -3.11 -9.43
CA ALA A 23 14.15 -4.44 -9.00
C ALA A 23 15.00 -5.12 -10.08
N GLU A 24 16.26 -5.40 -9.76
CA GLU A 24 17.22 -6.06 -10.65
C GLU A 24 17.04 -7.59 -10.61
N ALA A 25 16.68 -8.12 -9.45
CA ALA A 25 16.34 -9.52 -9.23
C ALA A 25 14.82 -9.73 -9.04
N ALA A 26 14.37 -10.96 -9.27
CA ALA A 26 13.04 -11.37 -8.84
C ALA A 26 13.02 -11.48 -7.30
N HIS A 27 11.91 -11.05 -6.68
CA HIS A 27 11.66 -11.11 -5.24
C HIS A 27 12.50 -10.13 -4.39
N GLU A 28 12.87 -8.96 -4.93
CA GLU A 28 13.37 -7.89 -4.09
C GLU A 28 12.24 -7.33 -3.21
N GLU A 29 12.42 -7.32 -1.90
CA GLU A 29 11.39 -6.85 -0.97
C GLU A 29 11.56 -5.38 -0.60
N ILE A 30 10.42 -4.69 -0.49
CA ILE A 30 10.29 -3.47 0.29
C ILE A 30 9.30 -3.69 1.42
N THR A 31 9.38 -2.87 2.46
CA THR A 31 8.52 -3.02 3.64
C THR A 31 7.62 -1.80 3.83
N ALA A 32 6.37 -2.06 4.20
CA ALA A 32 5.49 -1.08 4.80
C ALA A 32 5.43 -1.37 6.31
N VAL A 33 5.86 -0.40 7.12
CA VAL A 33 6.00 -0.53 8.57
C VAL A 33 4.98 0.37 9.27
N THR A 34 4.15 -0.21 10.12
CA THR A 34 3.14 0.53 10.89
C THR A 34 3.76 1.36 12.01
N ASP A 35 2.97 2.20 12.68
CA ASP A 35 3.46 3.06 13.76
C ASP A 35 3.92 2.22 14.98
N GLU A 36 3.31 1.06 15.23
CA GLU A 36 3.77 0.09 16.24
C GLU A 36 4.89 -0.85 15.75
N GLY A 37 5.42 -0.62 14.55
CA GLY A 37 6.54 -1.39 14.00
C GLY A 37 6.16 -2.76 13.44
N LYS A 38 4.90 -3.00 13.09
CA LYS A 38 4.47 -4.23 12.41
C LYS A 38 4.88 -4.15 10.95
N VAL A 39 5.45 -5.23 10.42
CA VAL A 39 6.04 -5.24 9.07
C VAL A 39 5.13 -5.97 8.08
N VAL A 40 4.78 -5.30 7.00
CA VAL A 40 4.19 -5.89 5.80
C VAL A 40 5.26 -5.88 4.72
N ALA A 41 5.62 -7.07 4.26
CA ALA A 41 6.62 -7.27 3.23
C ALA A 41 5.94 -7.31 1.86
N VAL A 42 6.51 -6.60 0.88
CA VAL A 42 5.99 -6.53 -0.48
C VAL A 42 7.09 -6.88 -1.45
N GLU A 43 6.95 -8.02 -2.12
CA GLU A 43 7.85 -8.46 -3.18
C GLU A 43 7.66 -7.58 -4.42
N THR A 44 8.78 -7.08 -4.94
CA THR A 44 8.83 -6.32 -6.18
C THR A 44 9.20 -7.27 -7.31
N PRO A 45 8.31 -7.50 -8.29
CA PRO A 45 8.63 -8.36 -9.42
C PRO A 45 9.79 -7.78 -10.24
N GLN A 46 10.58 -8.64 -10.87
CA GLN A 46 11.72 -8.21 -11.66
C GLN A 46 11.31 -7.18 -12.73
N GLY A 47 12.07 -6.09 -12.84
CA GLY A 47 11.81 -5.01 -13.80
C GLY A 47 10.69 -4.05 -13.40
N TRP A 48 10.03 -4.25 -12.26
CA TRP A 48 9.16 -3.23 -11.65
C TRP A 48 10.00 -2.22 -10.87
N GLU A 49 9.44 -1.03 -10.71
CA GLU A 49 10.00 -0.01 -9.82
C GLU A 49 9.19 0.02 -8.51
N ALA A 50 9.89 0.19 -7.40
CA ALA A 50 9.32 0.29 -6.08
C ALA A 50 9.74 1.58 -5.36
N LEU A 51 8.82 2.14 -4.58
CA LEU A 51 9.02 3.31 -3.74
C LEU A 51 8.55 3.00 -2.32
N ASP A 52 9.48 3.01 -1.37
CA ASP A 52 9.21 2.93 0.06
C ASP A 52 8.84 4.33 0.60
N GLN A 53 7.72 4.41 1.33
CA GLN A 53 7.19 5.62 1.95
C GLN A 53 7.03 5.51 3.47
N GLY A 54 7.58 4.47 4.10
CA GLY A 54 7.47 4.17 5.53
C GLY A 54 6.32 3.21 5.79
N ALA A 55 5.11 3.75 6.00
CA ALA A 55 3.90 2.94 6.23
C ALA A 55 3.22 2.48 4.93
N SER A 56 3.80 2.84 3.77
CA SER A 56 3.28 2.44 2.47
C SER A 56 4.39 2.11 1.49
N ALA A 57 4.04 1.27 0.52
CA ALA A 57 4.86 0.80 -0.57
C ALA A 57 4.12 1.07 -1.88
N VAL A 58 4.82 1.63 -2.88
CA VAL A 58 4.26 1.83 -4.23
C VAL A 58 5.08 1.06 -5.24
N LEU A 59 4.43 0.21 -6.02
CA LEU A 59 5.04 -0.53 -7.12
C LEU A 59 4.47 -0.01 -8.44
N ARG A 60 5.28 0.05 -9.49
CA ARG A 60 4.80 0.39 -10.83
C ARG A 60 5.56 -0.33 -11.93
N ASN A 61 4.86 -0.55 -13.03
CA ASN A 61 5.41 -1.07 -14.27
C ASN A 61 4.44 -0.69 -15.40
N ASP A 62 4.94 -0.06 -16.46
CA ASP A 62 4.21 0.20 -17.70
C ASP A 62 2.72 0.58 -17.51
N GLY A 63 2.47 1.72 -16.85
CA GLY A 63 1.09 2.21 -16.67
C GLY A 63 0.22 1.44 -15.67
N VAL A 64 0.77 0.42 -15.00
CA VAL A 64 0.21 -0.19 -13.80
C VAL A 64 0.84 0.43 -12.57
N THR A 65 0.04 0.69 -11.53
CA THR A 65 0.49 1.14 -10.22
C THR A 65 -0.22 0.36 -9.13
N VAL A 66 0.55 -0.12 -8.15
CA VAL A 66 0.06 -0.80 -6.96
C VAL A 66 0.48 0.03 -5.75
N LEU A 67 -0.48 0.40 -4.92
CA LEU A 67 -0.27 1.05 -3.63
C LEU A 67 -0.63 0.04 -2.54
N VAL A 68 0.30 -0.17 -1.61
CA VAL A 68 0.10 -0.97 -0.40
C VAL A 68 0.30 -0.05 0.80
N GLU A 69 -0.70 0.05 1.67
CA GLU A 69 -0.65 0.84 2.91
C GLU A 69 -0.87 -0.08 4.10
N ALA A 70 0.01 -0.02 5.10
CA ALA A 70 -0.09 -0.81 6.32
C ALA A 70 -0.53 0.08 7.50
N PHE A 71 -1.48 -0.41 8.28
CA PHE A 71 -2.01 0.25 9.46
C PHE A 71 -2.02 -0.73 10.64
N ASP A 72 -1.80 -0.21 11.85
CA ASP A 72 -1.99 -1.03 13.05
C ASP A 72 -3.46 -1.46 13.19
N ARG A 73 -3.68 -2.66 13.70
CA ARG A 73 -5.01 -3.21 13.92
C ARG A 73 -5.67 -2.61 15.17
N ASP A 74 -4.89 -2.34 16.21
CA ASP A 74 -5.28 -1.79 17.53
C ASP A 74 -6.61 -2.31 18.09
N GLN A 75 -6.93 -3.58 17.89
CA GLN A 75 -8.23 -4.17 18.28
C GLN A 75 -9.46 -3.41 17.74
N ARG A 76 -9.31 -2.62 16.67
CA ARG A 76 -10.42 -1.93 15.98
C ARG A 76 -11.38 -2.95 15.37
N ASP A 77 -12.33 -2.56 14.57
CA ASP A 77 -13.10 -3.50 13.73
C ASP A 77 -12.57 -3.39 12.29
N PRO A 78 -12.14 -4.49 11.60
CA PRO A 78 -11.58 -4.37 10.26
C PRO A 78 -12.60 -3.75 9.29
N GLU A 79 -13.88 -4.12 9.42
CA GLU A 79 -14.95 -3.59 8.58
C GLU A 79 -15.10 -2.07 8.77
N ALA A 80 -15.12 -1.60 10.02
CA ALA A 80 -15.20 -0.18 10.33
C ALA A 80 -13.97 0.61 9.83
N VAL A 81 -12.78 0.01 9.85
CA VAL A 81 -11.57 0.62 9.31
C VAL A 81 -11.61 0.64 7.79
N THR A 82 -12.02 -0.44 7.13
CA THR A 82 -12.24 -0.50 5.68
C THR A 82 -13.18 0.62 5.22
N ASP A 83 -14.33 0.76 5.88
CA ASP A 83 -15.29 1.83 5.61
C ASP A 83 -14.66 3.23 5.75
N ARG A 84 -13.79 3.42 6.75
CA ARG A 84 -13.06 4.66 6.94
C ARG A 84 -12.04 4.89 5.83
N LEU A 85 -11.30 3.86 5.42
CA LEU A 85 -10.32 3.93 4.36
C LEU A 85 -10.98 4.26 3.02
N ILE A 86 -12.09 3.62 2.66
CA ILE A 86 -12.89 3.96 1.46
C ILE A 86 -13.27 5.44 1.46
N ARG A 87 -13.68 6.00 2.61
CA ARG A 87 -13.99 7.43 2.73
C ARG A 87 -12.75 8.32 2.58
N LEU A 88 -11.61 7.92 3.14
CA LEU A 88 -10.35 8.66 3.04
C LEU A 88 -9.79 8.63 1.61
N HIS A 89 -9.79 7.47 0.97
CA HIS A 89 -9.40 7.25 -0.42
C HIS A 89 -10.22 8.12 -1.38
N ARG A 90 -11.53 8.28 -1.12
CA ARG A 90 -12.38 9.20 -1.89
C ARG A 90 -11.90 10.65 -1.83
N ILE A 91 -11.39 11.11 -0.68
CA ILE A 91 -10.81 12.45 -0.53
C ILE A 91 -9.48 12.54 -1.30
N GLN A 92 -8.76 11.44 -1.41
CA GLN A 92 -7.49 11.33 -2.14
C GLN A 92 -7.67 11.08 -3.66
N GLY A 93 -8.91 11.01 -4.16
CA GLY A 93 -9.21 10.85 -5.59
C GLY A 93 -9.47 9.41 -6.06
N PHE A 94 -9.53 8.44 -5.15
CA PHE A 94 -9.89 7.06 -5.44
C PHE A 94 -11.34 6.80 -5.03
N THR A 95 -12.19 6.38 -5.96
CA THR A 95 -13.54 5.92 -5.63
C THR A 95 -13.54 4.40 -5.65
N SER A 96 -13.76 3.78 -4.49
CA SER A 96 -13.83 2.33 -4.35
C SER A 96 -15.19 1.86 -3.83
N ALA A 97 -15.54 0.62 -4.15
CA ALA A 97 -16.72 -0.06 -3.64
C ALA A 97 -16.42 -1.56 -3.48
N LEU A 98 -16.79 -2.13 -2.33
CA LEU A 98 -16.70 -3.57 -2.09
C LEU A 98 -17.52 -4.32 -3.16
N ASP A 99 -16.93 -5.37 -3.72
CA ASP A 99 -17.56 -6.18 -4.77
C ASP A 99 -18.14 -7.50 -4.24
N GLY A 100 -18.04 -7.73 -2.92
CA GLY A 100 -18.51 -8.93 -2.25
C GLY A 100 -17.58 -10.14 -2.40
N GLY A 101 -16.42 -9.96 -3.04
CA GLY A 101 -15.38 -10.98 -3.07
C GLY A 101 -14.53 -10.96 -1.80
N HIS A 102 -13.79 -12.05 -1.60
CA HIS A 102 -12.88 -12.26 -0.49
C HIS A 102 -11.61 -12.90 -1.00
N ILE A 103 -10.47 -12.53 -0.43
CA ILE A 103 -9.15 -13.02 -0.83
C ILE A 103 -8.27 -13.26 0.38
N SER A 104 -7.27 -14.13 0.21
CA SER A 104 -6.26 -14.40 1.23
C SER A 104 -4.88 -14.48 0.60
N SER A 105 -3.86 -14.10 1.36
CA SER A 105 -2.46 -14.30 0.98
C SER A 105 -2.14 -15.77 0.81
N SER A 106 -1.10 -16.05 0.02
CA SER A 106 -0.62 -17.41 -0.25
C SER A 106 -0.22 -18.16 1.04
N ASP A 107 0.26 -17.44 2.05
CA ASP A 107 0.60 -17.98 3.38
C ASP A 107 -0.60 -18.07 4.34
N GLY A 108 -1.78 -17.60 3.92
CA GLY A 108 -3.04 -17.63 4.66
C GLY A 108 -3.09 -16.71 5.89
N LYS A 109 -2.09 -15.83 6.09
CA LYS A 109 -2.05 -14.95 7.26
C LYS A 109 -2.90 -13.70 7.10
N LEU A 110 -2.93 -13.14 5.89
CA LEU A 110 -3.72 -11.97 5.57
C LEU A 110 -4.96 -12.41 4.79
N GLY A 111 -6.13 -11.95 5.20
CA GLY A 111 -7.39 -12.18 4.49
C GLY A 111 -8.28 -10.97 4.55
N GLY A 112 -9.21 -10.84 3.59
CA GLY A 112 -10.15 -9.73 3.61
C GLY A 112 -10.89 -9.54 2.30
N ASP A 113 -11.64 -8.44 2.25
CA ASP A 113 -12.62 -8.20 1.20
C ASP A 113 -12.00 -7.50 0.00
N THR A 114 -12.49 -7.85 -1.19
CA THR A 114 -12.11 -7.22 -2.44
C THR A 114 -13.05 -6.08 -2.82
N CYS A 115 -12.55 -5.20 -3.66
CA CYS A 115 -13.28 -4.07 -4.18
C CYS A 115 -12.84 -3.70 -5.59
N VAL A 116 -13.70 -2.94 -6.25
CA VAL A 116 -13.34 -2.21 -7.47
C VAL A 116 -12.91 -0.79 -7.09
N VAL A 117 -11.98 -0.23 -7.84
CA VAL A 117 -11.49 1.15 -7.64
C VAL A 117 -11.35 1.87 -8.97
N VAL A 118 -11.75 3.13 -8.97
CA VAL A 118 -11.64 4.03 -10.13
C VAL A 118 -11.07 5.38 -9.70
N THR A 119 -10.32 5.98 -10.61
CA THR A 119 -9.84 7.36 -10.53
C THR A 119 -10.34 8.12 -11.77
N GLU A 120 -9.92 9.36 -11.95
CA GLU A 120 -10.27 10.13 -13.16
C GLU A 120 -9.71 9.51 -14.45
N SER A 121 -8.58 8.79 -14.39
CA SER A 121 -7.85 8.31 -15.57
C SER A 121 -7.53 6.81 -15.59
N ALA A 122 -7.84 6.10 -14.51
CA ALA A 122 -7.47 4.69 -14.34
C ALA A 122 -8.56 3.91 -13.60
N THR A 123 -8.62 2.62 -13.86
CA THR A 123 -9.50 1.68 -13.16
C THR A 123 -8.70 0.48 -12.68
N GLY A 124 -9.24 -0.24 -11.72
CA GLY A 124 -8.64 -1.47 -11.27
C GLY A 124 -9.36 -2.09 -10.09
N THR A 125 -8.59 -2.80 -9.27
CA THR A 125 -9.10 -3.59 -8.14
C THR A 125 -8.40 -3.18 -6.86
N CYS A 126 -9.06 -3.40 -5.74
CA CYS A 126 -8.51 -3.17 -4.43
C CYS A 126 -8.87 -4.31 -3.49
N ALA A 127 -8.16 -4.38 -2.37
CA ALA A 127 -8.47 -5.28 -1.27
C ALA A 127 -8.13 -4.60 0.06
N PHE A 128 -8.90 -4.95 1.08
CA PHE A 128 -8.61 -4.56 2.46
C PHE A 128 -8.37 -5.84 3.26
N LEU A 129 -7.10 -6.16 3.45
CA LEU A 129 -6.67 -7.36 4.16
C LEU A 129 -6.43 -7.03 5.63
N HIS A 130 -6.50 -8.05 6.48
CA HIS A 130 -6.10 -7.91 7.86
C HIS A 130 -5.66 -9.27 8.44
N ASP A 131 -4.91 -9.18 9.54
CA ASP A 131 -4.74 -10.25 10.51
C ASP A 131 -5.08 -9.71 11.92
N ASP A 132 -4.56 -10.34 12.97
CA ASP A 132 -4.75 -9.89 14.35
C ASP A 132 -3.96 -8.62 14.72
N ASP A 133 -2.94 -8.27 13.92
CA ASP A 133 -1.95 -7.22 14.21
C ASP A 133 -2.04 -6.02 13.25
N VAL A 134 -2.37 -6.24 11.97
CA VAL A 134 -2.40 -5.20 10.94
C VAL A 134 -3.66 -5.20 10.10
N ILE A 135 -3.90 -4.04 9.48
CA ILE A 135 -4.81 -3.85 8.36
C ILE A 135 -3.98 -3.37 7.19
N VAL A 136 -4.16 -3.97 6.03
CA VAL A 136 -3.44 -3.64 4.79
C VAL A 136 -4.44 -3.20 3.74
N SER A 137 -4.28 -1.99 3.24
CA SER A 137 -5.01 -1.56 2.04
C SER A 137 -4.15 -1.80 0.80
N VAL A 138 -4.73 -2.41 -0.21
CA VAL A 138 -4.09 -2.66 -1.49
C VAL A 138 -4.95 -2.04 -2.58
N ILE A 139 -4.37 -1.17 -3.41
CA ILE A 139 -5.01 -0.56 -4.57
C ILE A 139 -4.14 -0.87 -5.78
N ALA A 140 -4.68 -1.58 -6.77
CA ALA A 140 -4.04 -1.84 -8.04
C ALA A 140 -4.80 -1.11 -9.16
N LEU A 141 -4.13 -0.20 -9.86
CA LEU A 141 -4.68 0.59 -10.95
C LEU A 141 -3.92 0.31 -12.24
N GLY A 142 -4.66 0.30 -13.35
CA GLY A 142 -4.11 0.19 -14.69
C GLY A 142 -4.69 1.24 -15.62
N SER A 143 -3.97 1.50 -16.70
CA SER A 143 -4.45 2.34 -17.79
C SER A 143 -5.37 1.54 -18.74
N PRO A 144 -6.18 2.19 -19.58
CA PRO A 144 -7.06 1.49 -20.52
C PRO A 144 -6.34 0.54 -21.50
N GLY A 145 -5.07 0.84 -21.84
CA GLY A 145 -4.24 -0.01 -22.69
C GLY A 145 -3.46 -1.09 -21.93
N GLN A 146 -3.40 -0.99 -20.60
CA GLN A 146 -2.61 -1.85 -19.74
C GLN A 146 -3.35 -2.02 -18.40
N PRO A 147 -4.35 -2.93 -18.36
CA PRO A 147 -5.17 -3.11 -17.19
C PRO A 147 -4.35 -3.64 -16.01
N ALA A 148 -4.78 -3.31 -14.79
CA ALA A 148 -4.16 -3.83 -13.59
C ALA A 148 -4.21 -5.37 -13.59
N PRO A 149 -3.16 -6.05 -13.08
CA PRO A 149 -3.21 -7.48 -12.80
C PRO A 149 -4.39 -7.84 -11.88
N PRO A 150 -4.87 -9.09 -11.92
CA PRO A 150 -5.87 -9.55 -10.98
C PRO A 150 -5.33 -9.47 -9.55
N MET A 151 -6.21 -9.11 -8.60
CA MET A 151 -5.83 -8.90 -7.20
C MET A 151 -5.11 -10.11 -6.58
N SER A 152 -5.45 -11.34 -6.98
CA SER A 152 -4.75 -12.55 -6.50
C SER A 152 -3.25 -12.54 -6.79
N GLN A 153 -2.84 -12.06 -7.96
CA GLN A 153 -1.41 -11.95 -8.29
C GLN A 153 -0.71 -10.87 -7.48
N ILE A 154 -1.43 -9.81 -7.09
CA ILE A 154 -0.87 -8.73 -6.27
C ILE A 154 -0.76 -9.18 -4.81
N ILE A 155 -1.79 -9.84 -4.28
CA ILE A 155 -1.80 -10.33 -2.90
C ILE A 155 -0.74 -11.41 -2.68
N ASP A 156 -0.41 -12.21 -3.69
CA ASP A 156 0.68 -13.20 -3.61
C ASP A 156 2.07 -12.57 -3.39
N LEU A 157 2.23 -11.27 -3.70
CA LEU A 157 3.46 -10.51 -3.43
C LEU A 157 3.51 -9.96 -2.00
N ILE A 158 2.43 -10.07 -1.24
CA ILE A 158 2.29 -9.44 0.07
C ILE A 158 2.32 -10.51 1.16
N SER A 159 3.23 -10.33 2.12
CA SER A 159 3.36 -11.24 3.25
C SER A 159 3.61 -10.49 4.57
N ARG A 160 3.56 -11.22 5.68
CA ARG A 160 3.98 -10.69 6.98
C ARG A 160 5.51 -10.76 7.05
N GLY A 161 6.16 -9.61 7.24
CA GLY A 161 7.61 -9.52 7.39
C GLY A 161 8.07 -9.91 8.80
N GLN A 162 9.36 -10.21 8.94
CA GLN A 162 9.99 -10.39 10.26
C GLN A 162 10.44 -9.04 10.82
N GLN A 163 10.28 -8.86 12.13
CA GLN A 163 10.83 -7.71 12.88
C GLN A 163 12.33 -7.88 13.13
#